data_AF-A0A940RQ84-F1
#
_entry.id   AF-A0A940RQ84-F1
#
_cell.length_a   1.000
_cell.length_b   1.000
_cell.length_c   1.000
_cell.angle_alpha   90.00
_cell.angle_beta   90.00
_cell.angle_gamma   90.00
#
_symmetry.space_group_name_H-M   'P 1'
#
loop_
_entity.id
_entity.type
_entity.pdbx_description
1 polymer ?
#
loop_
_entity_poly.entity_id
_entity_poly.type
_entity_poly.pdbx_seq_one_letter_code
_entity_poly.pdbx_strand_id
1 'polypeptide(L)'
;MLGSGLGLALAVAMPGVAQASVVVDQAVLVPPSGDVAVVALAGTVTTPTPGYRSGIQTFTAGTAGILDHLDFQLFWATAGTDGIYSLTLYSGDLIGSPATATLQFVQLGQLSTLPGSAAARAQTALTTFDVRAAGFVVAPGTRYSVAFDAAAGMGRMGVIIGYGVGTPPNPPTIFGTNYAGGGFQQLSNGVGGPVTPSRDAGFVSYVSLNVPEPGTWGMMILGLGAVGGAMRRGRAAGRGNGLAAVAA
;
A
#
# COMPACT_ATOMS: atom_id res chain seq x y z
N MET A 1 -18.58 -59.16 22.30
CA MET A 1 -18.24 -57.85 22.88
C MET A 1 -17.18 -57.21 21.99
N LEU A 2 -17.57 -56.32 21.08
CA LEU A 2 -16.66 -55.58 20.20
C LEU A 2 -16.93 -54.10 20.44
N GLY A 3 -16.01 -53.45 21.14
CA GLY A 3 -16.08 -52.03 21.47
C GLY A 3 -15.54 -51.20 20.31
N SER A 4 -16.44 -50.50 19.62
CA SER A 4 -16.10 -49.55 18.56
C SER A 4 -15.59 -48.26 19.17
N GLY A 5 -14.27 -48.08 19.22
CA GLY A 5 -13.64 -46.83 19.62
C GLY A 5 -13.79 -45.76 18.52
N LEU A 6 -14.66 -44.77 18.77
CA LEU A 6 -14.70 -43.55 17.97
C LEU A 6 -13.51 -42.67 18.33
N GLY A 7 -12.45 -42.74 17.53
CA GLY A 7 -11.33 -41.79 17.58
C GLY A 7 -11.74 -40.47 16.95
N LEU A 8 -11.96 -39.44 17.77
CA LEU A 8 -12.17 -38.08 17.31
C LEU A 8 -10.80 -37.47 16.93
N ALA A 9 -10.45 -37.48 15.66
CA ALA A 9 -9.25 -36.79 15.17
C ALA A 9 -9.50 -35.27 15.15
N LEU A 10 -8.95 -34.55 16.14
CA LEU A 10 -8.85 -33.09 16.07
C LEU A 10 -7.80 -32.72 15.02
N ALA A 11 -8.25 -32.27 13.85
CA ALA A 11 -7.38 -31.60 12.91
C ALA A 11 -7.01 -30.22 13.48
N VAL A 12 -5.76 -30.05 13.89
CA VAL A 12 -5.21 -28.75 14.28
C VAL A 12 -4.97 -27.97 12.99
N ALA A 13 -5.87 -27.04 12.67
CA ALA A 13 -5.66 -26.09 11.58
C ALA A 13 -4.50 -25.16 11.97
N MET A 14 -3.41 -25.21 11.23
CA MET A 14 -2.31 -24.26 11.41
C MET A 14 -2.77 -22.85 11.01
N PRO A 15 -2.45 -21.81 11.80
CA PRO A 15 -2.84 -20.44 11.46
C PRO A 15 -2.13 -20.00 10.18
N GLY A 16 -2.91 -19.58 9.17
CA GLY A 16 -2.39 -18.95 7.96
C GLY A 16 -1.89 -17.53 8.26
N VAL A 17 -0.82 -17.11 7.58
CA VAL A 17 -0.29 -15.75 7.68
C VAL A 17 -1.30 -14.81 7.03
N ALA A 18 -1.78 -13.79 7.75
CA ALA A 18 -2.67 -12.77 7.19
C ALA A 18 -1.92 -12.02 6.07
N GLN A 19 -2.36 -12.20 4.83
CA GLN A 19 -1.80 -11.50 3.68
C GLN A 19 -2.45 -10.11 3.58
N ALA A 20 -1.62 -9.07 3.45
CA ALA A 20 -2.09 -7.73 3.15
C ALA A 20 -2.85 -7.72 1.82
N SER A 21 -3.98 -7.02 1.75
CA SER A 21 -4.68 -6.85 0.48
C SER A 21 -3.98 -5.78 -0.34
N VAL A 22 -3.65 -6.08 -1.60
CA VAL A 22 -3.21 -5.08 -2.58
C VAL A 22 -4.41 -4.19 -2.87
N VAL A 23 -4.27 -2.88 -2.61
CA VAL A 23 -5.42 -1.95 -2.62
C VAL A 23 -5.28 -0.88 -3.68
N VAL A 24 -4.05 -0.57 -4.10
CA VAL A 24 -3.82 0.28 -5.27
C VAL A 24 -2.75 -0.38 -6.11
N ASP A 25 -3.21 -1.02 -7.18
CA ASP A 25 -2.35 -1.79 -8.05
C ASP A 25 -2.20 -1.05 -9.38
N GLN A 26 -1.03 -0.48 -9.61
CA GLN A 26 -0.56 -0.28 -10.97
C GLN A 26 0.07 -1.61 -11.47
N ALA A 27 -0.58 -2.77 -11.24
CA ALA A 27 -0.06 -4.13 -11.51
C ALA A 27 0.36 -4.34 -12.95
N VAL A 28 -0.21 -3.54 -13.85
CA VAL A 28 0.37 -3.36 -15.16
C VAL A 28 1.39 -2.23 -15.04
N LEU A 29 2.44 -2.54 -14.28
CA LEU A 29 3.73 -1.91 -14.43
C LEU A 29 4.00 -1.99 -15.93
N VAL A 30 4.41 -0.86 -16.49
CA VAL A 30 4.80 -0.68 -17.88
C VAL A 30 5.29 -2.03 -18.46
N PRO A 31 4.72 -2.58 -19.55
CA PRO A 31 5.20 -3.81 -20.12
C PRO A 31 6.70 -3.65 -20.36
N PRO A 32 7.51 -4.69 -20.09
CA PRO A 32 8.97 -4.61 -20.06
C PRO A 32 9.60 -4.13 -21.38
N SER A 33 8.81 -4.02 -22.44
CA SER A 33 9.18 -3.51 -23.75
C SER A 33 8.54 -2.14 -24.02
N GLY A 34 9.16 -1.05 -23.56
CA GLY A 34 8.76 0.31 -23.93
C GLY A 34 9.72 1.37 -23.41
N ASP A 35 9.91 2.45 -24.16
CA ASP A 35 10.60 3.63 -23.66
C ASP A 35 9.85 4.19 -22.45
N VAL A 36 10.54 4.34 -21.33
CA VAL A 36 9.97 4.79 -20.06
C VAL A 36 10.20 6.30 -19.92
N ALA A 37 9.16 7.05 -19.54
CA ALA A 37 9.32 8.44 -19.14
C ALA A 37 9.91 8.49 -17.73
N VAL A 38 10.93 9.32 -17.58
CA VAL A 38 11.73 9.42 -16.36
C VAL A 38 11.77 10.87 -15.93
N VAL A 39 11.45 11.15 -14.68
CA VAL A 39 11.63 12.46 -14.05
C VAL A 39 12.76 12.38 -13.05
N ALA A 40 13.81 13.16 -13.29
CA ALA A 40 14.83 13.38 -12.28
C ALA A 40 14.38 14.50 -11.32
N LEU A 41 14.28 14.16 -10.05
CA LEU A 41 14.17 15.10 -8.93
C LEU A 41 15.59 15.53 -8.54
N ALA A 42 15.87 16.82 -8.64
CA ALA A 42 17.19 17.37 -8.36
C ALA A 42 17.17 18.20 -7.07
N GLY A 43 18.10 17.91 -6.17
CA GLY A 43 18.48 18.80 -5.07
C GLY A 43 19.59 19.75 -5.52
N THR A 44 19.26 20.86 -6.20
CA THR A 44 20.29 21.83 -6.59
C THR A 44 20.24 23.04 -5.69
N VAL A 45 21.17 23.16 -4.75
CA VAL A 45 21.66 24.46 -4.26
C VAL A 45 23.08 24.32 -3.66
N THR A 46 24.09 24.86 -4.33
CA THR A 46 25.40 25.21 -3.73
C THR A 46 25.49 26.69 -3.30
N THR A 47 24.40 27.47 -3.41
CA THR A 47 24.33 28.88 -2.98
C THR A 47 22.96 29.23 -2.42
N PRO A 48 22.83 29.76 -1.20
CA PRO A 48 21.57 29.82 -0.44
C PRO A 48 20.51 30.70 -1.13
N THR A 49 19.76 30.13 -2.08
CA THR A 49 18.53 30.68 -2.65
C THR A 49 17.71 29.51 -3.23
N PRO A 50 16.37 29.49 -3.07
CA PRO A 50 15.56 28.26 -3.03
C PRO A 50 15.26 27.69 -4.42
N GLY A 51 15.36 26.36 -4.57
CA GLY A 51 15.07 25.67 -5.83
C GLY A 51 14.99 24.15 -5.70
N TYR A 52 14.55 23.65 -4.54
CA TYR A 52 14.35 22.22 -4.33
C TYR A 52 13.25 21.70 -5.27
N ARG A 53 13.56 20.63 -6.00
CA ARG A 53 12.57 19.91 -6.80
C ARG A 53 12.07 18.73 -6.00
N SER A 54 10.87 18.86 -5.45
CA SER A 54 10.18 17.74 -4.81
C SER A 54 9.25 17.06 -5.81
N GLY A 55 9.09 15.75 -5.69
CA GLY A 55 8.04 15.02 -6.38
C GLY A 55 6.87 14.85 -5.41
N ILE A 56 5.64 14.93 -5.89
CA ILE A 56 4.46 14.58 -5.09
C ILE A 56 3.64 13.58 -5.88
N GLN A 57 3.35 12.42 -5.30
CA GLN A 57 2.34 11.48 -5.78
C GLN A 57 1.11 11.56 -4.88
N THR A 58 -0.06 11.83 -5.44
CA THR A 58 -1.35 11.67 -4.75
C THR A 58 -2.02 10.37 -5.16
N PHE A 59 -2.78 9.78 -4.24
CA PHE A 59 -3.58 8.59 -4.52
C PHE A 59 -4.86 8.58 -3.68
N THR A 60 -5.88 7.90 -4.17
CA THR A 60 -7.13 7.69 -3.42
C THR A 60 -7.17 6.26 -2.89
N ALA A 61 -7.37 6.07 -1.58
CA ALA A 61 -7.46 4.72 -1.02
C ALA A 61 -8.75 4.03 -1.47
N GLY A 62 -8.63 2.82 -2.01
CA GLY A 62 -9.78 1.99 -2.40
C GLY A 62 -10.42 1.22 -1.24
N THR A 63 -9.69 1.01 -0.15
CA THR A 63 -10.16 0.27 1.04
C THR A 63 -9.78 0.96 2.34
N ALA A 64 -10.43 0.52 3.43
CA ALA A 64 -10.11 0.93 4.79
C ALA A 64 -9.06 -0.01 5.40
N GLY A 65 -8.14 0.51 6.20
CA GLY A 65 -7.21 -0.33 6.97
C GLY A 65 -5.96 0.43 7.40
N ILE A 66 -4.90 -0.30 7.76
CA ILE A 66 -3.60 0.27 8.08
C ILE A 66 -2.73 0.18 6.83
N LEU A 67 -2.22 1.31 6.35
CA LEU A 67 -1.23 1.32 5.28
C LEU A 67 0.02 0.59 5.77
N ASP A 68 0.39 -0.49 5.09
CA ASP A 68 1.47 -1.39 5.49
C ASP A 68 2.78 -0.94 4.83
N HIS A 69 2.81 -0.89 3.51
CA HIS A 69 3.95 -0.36 2.76
C HIS A 69 3.55 0.30 1.44
N LEU A 70 4.49 1.08 0.90
CA LEU A 70 4.42 1.71 -0.41
C LEU A 70 5.63 1.27 -1.22
N ASP A 71 5.41 0.84 -2.45
CA ASP A 71 6.49 0.51 -3.38
C ASP A 71 6.57 1.57 -4.47
N PHE A 72 7.76 2.05 -4.76
CA PHE A 72 8.00 3.01 -5.83
C PHE A 72 9.15 2.58 -6.74
N GLN A 73 9.00 2.84 -8.04
CA GLN A 73 10.09 2.74 -9.02
C GLN A 73 10.98 3.99 -8.93
N LEU A 74 11.84 4.00 -7.91
CA LEU A 74 12.84 5.03 -7.67
C LEU A 74 14.22 4.56 -8.13
N PHE A 75 15.08 5.52 -8.46
CA PHE A 75 16.44 5.20 -8.82
C PHE A 75 17.40 6.33 -8.51
N TRP A 76 18.66 5.98 -8.37
CA TRP A 76 19.72 6.96 -8.28
C TRP A 76 20.13 7.42 -9.68
N ALA A 77 19.79 8.66 -10.02
CA ALA A 77 20.29 9.32 -11.20
C ALA A 77 21.70 9.85 -10.85
N THR A 78 22.72 9.10 -11.29
CA THR A 78 24.15 9.17 -10.90
C THR A 78 24.88 10.50 -11.12
N ALA A 79 24.16 11.60 -11.34
CA ALA A 79 24.70 12.94 -11.33
C ALA A 79 24.72 13.49 -9.90
N GLY A 80 25.90 13.50 -9.26
CA GLY A 80 26.14 14.17 -7.96
C GLY A 80 26.75 13.26 -6.89
N THR A 81 26.89 13.80 -5.68
CA THR A 81 27.37 13.10 -4.48
C THR A 81 26.27 12.24 -3.85
N ASP A 82 26.61 11.11 -3.24
CA ASP A 82 25.62 10.34 -2.48
C ASP A 82 24.99 11.19 -1.36
N GLY A 83 23.78 10.82 -0.92
CA GLY A 83 23.07 11.61 0.05
C GLY A 83 21.75 11.09 0.57
N ILE A 84 21.13 11.85 1.47
CA ILE A 84 19.87 11.48 2.10
C ILE A 84 18.70 11.93 1.23
N TYR A 85 17.78 11.01 0.98
CA TYR A 85 16.45 11.33 0.50
C TYR A 85 15.42 11.09 1.60
N SER A 86 14.30 11.78 1.52
CA SER A 86 13.15 11.59 2.40
C SER A 86 11.89 11.31 1.61
N LEU A 87 11.07 10.41 2.16
CA LEU A 87 9.72 10.16 1.72
C LEU A 87 8.77 10.57 2.84
N THR A 88 7.89 11.53 2.56
CA THR A 88 6.94 12.06 3.54
C THR A 88 5.52 11.73 3.13
N LEU A 89 4.78 11.08 4.01
CA LEU A 89 3.38 10.73 3.81
C LEU A 89 2.47 11.78 4.47
N TYR A 90 1.42 12.16 3.74
CA TYR A 90 0.41 13.10 4.18
C TYR A 90 -0.99 12.50 4.04
N SER A 91 -1.86 12.82 5.00
CA SER A 91 -3.31 12.69 4.82
C SER A 91 -3.82 13.94 4.12
N GLY A 92 -4.50 13.81 2.98
CA GLY A 92 -4.96 14.92 2.14
C GLY A 92 -4.27 14.98 0.77
N ASP A 93 -4.71 15.92 -0.05
CA ASP A 93 -4.26 16.12 -1.43
C ASP A 93 -3.33 17.33 -1.52
N LEU A 94 -2.01 17.09 -1.53
CA LEU A 94 -1.00 18.15 -1.62
C LEU A 94 -0.98 18.86 -2.97
N ILE A 95 -1.54 18.25 -4.02
CA ILE A 95 -1.57 18.82 -5.37
C ILE A 95 -2.79 19.74 -5.52
N GLY A 96 -3.98 19.24 -5.18
CA GLY A 96 -5.23 19.95 -5.34
C GLY A 96 -5.61 20.86 -4.17
N SER A 97 -5.19 20.52 -2.95
CA SER A 97 -5.61 21.22 -1.72
C SER A 97 -4.54 21.18 -0.60
N PRO A 98 -3.35 21.78 -0.82
CA PRO A 98 -2.21 21.65 0.09
C PRO A 98 -2.47 22.13 1.52
N ALA A 99 -3.39 23.09 1.72
CA ALA A 99 -3.73 23.61 3.05
C ALA A 99 -4.42 22.59 3.97
N THR A 100 -4.92 21.48 3.43
CA THR A 100 -5.61 20.42 4.20
C THR A 100 -4.71 19.21 4.46
N ALA A 101 -3.52 19.18 3.87
CA ALA A 101 -2.60 18.06 4.02
C ALA A 101 -1.94 18.09 5.40
N THR A 102 -2.05 16.99 6.14
CA THR A 102 -1.37 16.83 7.44
C THR A 102 -0.24 15.84 7.28
N LEU A 103 0.96 16.19 7.76
CA LEU A 103 2.12 15.28 7.77
C LEU A 103 1.86 14.13 8.75
N GLN A 104 2.14 12.92 8.30
CA GLN A 104 1.82 11.70 9.05
C GLN A 104 3.07 10.87 9.33
N PHE A 105 4.00 10.81 8.38
CA PHE A 105 5.19 9.98 8.50
C PHE A 105 6.33 10.49 7.62
N VAL A 106 7.57 10.30 8.07
CA VAL A 106 8.79 10.61 7.32
C VAL A 106 9.72 9.40 7.40
N GLN A 107 10.12 8.88 6.25
CA GLN A 107 11.21 7.90 6.13
C GLN A 107 12.42 8.53 5.47
N LEU A 108 13.60 8.24 5.99
CA LEU A 108 14.88 8.66 5.42
C LEU A 108 15.60 7.45 4.81
N GLY A 109 16.29 7.67 3.71
CA GLY A 109 17.14 6.66 3.06
C GLY A 109 18.38 7.29 2.42
N GLN A 110 19.32 6.46 2.00
CA GLN A 110 20.52 6.90 1.26
C GLN A 110 20.31 6.71 -0.24
N LEU A 111 20.64 7.70 -1.05
CA LEU A 111 20.46 7.68 -2.50
C LEU A 111 21.21 6.51 -3.14
N SER A 112 22.40 6.17 -2.65
CA SER A 112 23.19 5.01 -3.10
C SER A 112 22.53 3.66 -2.85
N THR A 113 21.54 3.58 -1.95
CA THR A 113 20.75 2.36 -1.75
C THR A 113 19.64 2.20 -2.79
N LEU A 114 19.31 3.27 -3.52
CA LEU A 114 18.38 3.17 -4.63
C LEU A 114 19.04 2.42 -5.80
N PRO A 115 18.25 1.66 -6.58
CA PRO A 115 18.74 1.02 -7.80
C PRO A 115 19.39 2.03 -8.74
N GLY A 116 20.43 1.61 -9.46
CA GLY A 116 20.98 2.42 -10.56
C GLY A 116 19.95 2.62 -11.68
N SER A 117 20.11 3.68 -12.47
CA SER A 117 19.17 4.06 -13.52
C SER A 117 18.85 2.95 -14.54
N ALA A 118 19.81 2.08 -14.87
CA ALA A 118 19.59 0.94 -15.75
C ALA A 118 18.68 -0.13 -15.11
N ALA A 119 18.90 -0.45 -13.82
CA ALA A 119 18.10 -1.44 -13.10
C ALA A 119 16.66 -0.97 -12.86
N ALA A 120 16.49 0.32 -12.58
CA ALA A 120 15.15 0.88 -12.44
C ALA A 120 14.41 0.99 -13.78
N ARG A 121 15.10 1.33 -14.87
CA ARG A 121 14.53 1.29 -16.23
C ARG A 121 14.18 -0.11 -16.70
N ALA A 122 14.86 -1.14 -16.16
CA ALA A 122 14.44 -2.52 -16.33
C ALA A 122 13.17 -2.87 -15.53
N GLN A 123 12.65 -1.92 -14.73
CA GLN A 123 11.34 -1.96 -14.05
C GLN A 123 11.15 -3.09 -13.04
N THR A 124 12.19 -3.87 -12.78
CA THR A 124 12.19 -4.96 -11.79
C THR A 124 12.58 -4.49 -10.38
N ALA A 125 13.04 -3.25 -10.24
CA ALA A 125 13.57 -2.73 -8.98
C ALA A 125 12.58 -1.77 -8.35
N LEU A 126 11.82 -2.27 -7.37
CA LEU A 126 10.96 -1.48 -6.49
C LEU A 126 11.74 -1.09 -5.23
N THR A 127 11.54 0.14 -4.79
CA THR A 127 11.98 0.61 -3.47
C THR A 127 10.79 0.57 -2.54
N THR A 128 10.86 -0.29 -1.53
CA THR A 128 9.80 -0.48 -0.54
C THR A 128 9.97 0.46 0.65
N PHE A 129 8.87 1.08 1.03
CA PHE A 129 8.75 1.97 2.17
C PHE A 129 7.78 1.35 3.17
N ASP A 130 8.34 0.78 4.24
CA ASP A 130 7.54 0.23 5.34
C ASP A 130 7.02 1.38 6.20
N VAL A 131 5.69 1.56 6.17
CA VAL A 131 4.97 2.58 6.93
C VAL A 131 4.07 1.96 7.99
N ARG A 132 4.12 0.64 8.17
CA ARG A 132 3.25 -0.11 9.07
C ARG A 132 3.43 0.34 10.52
N ALA A 133 4.68 0.57 10.93
CA ALA A 133 5.02 1.03 12.27
C ALA A 133 4.44 2.41 12.60
N ALA A 134 4.11 3.22 11.59
CA ALA A 134 3.44 4.50 11.78
C ALA A 134 1.94 4.35 12.13
N GLY A 135 1.36 3.15 11.98
CA GLY A 135 -0.05 2.90 12.27
C GLY A 135 -1.00 3.74 11.41
N PHE A 136 -0.57 4.09 10.19
CA PHE A 136 -1.29 5.04 9.36
C PHE A 136 -2.62 4.46 8.84
N VAL A 137 -3.75 4.97 9.34
CA VAL A 137 -5.08 4.49 8.97
C VAL A 137 -5.56 5.18 7.70
N VAL A 138 -5.91 4.38 6.70
CA VAL A 138 -6.55 4.85 5.46
C VAL A 138 -8.04 4.55 5.44
N ALA A 139 -8.80 5.42 4.79
CA ALA A 139 -10.24 5.28 4.62
C ALA A 139 -10.61 5.29 3.12
N PRO A 140 -11.59 4.48 2.69
CA PRO A 140 -12.00 4.41 1.29
C PRO A 140 -12.43 5.78 0.77
N GLY A 141 -12.04 6.12 -0.46
CA GLY A 141 -12.37 7.38 -1.11
C GLY A 141 -11.60 8.60 -0.59
N THR A 142 -10.75 8.44 0.42
CA THR A 142 -9.92 9.55 0.94
C THR A 142 -8.62 9.65 0.13
N ARG A 143 -8.17 10.89 -0.11
CA ARG A 143 -6.91 11.18 -0.80
C ARG A 143 -5.74 11.29 0.16
N TYR A 144 -4.61 10.80 -0.29
CA TYR A 144 -3.33 10.78 0.41
C TYR A 144 -2.24 11.27 -0.54
N SER A 145 -1.16 11.79 0.03
CA SER A 145 -0.03 12.30 -0.76
C SER A 145 1.29 11.80 -0.22
N VAL A 146 2.21 11.49 -1.12
CA VAL A 146 3.59 11.12 -0.82
C VAL A 146 4.49 12.14 -1.48
N ALA A 147 5.29 12.84 -0.67
CA ALA A 147 6.30 13.76 -1.15
C ALA A 147 7.69 13.09 -1.13
N PHE A 148 8.46 13.34 -2.18
CA PHE A 148 9.83 12.89 -2.36
C PHE A 148 10.74 14.10 -2.33
N ASP A 149 11.72 14.08 -1.44
CA ASP A 149 12.73 15.12 -1.33
C ASP A 149 14.12 14.50 -1.28
N ALA A 150 15.10 15.21 -1.83
CA ALA A 150 16.51 14.88 -1.67
C ALA A 150 17.21 16.11 -1.08
N ALA A 151 18.14 15.89 -0.15
CA ALA A 151 18.85 17.00 0.47
C ALA A 151 19.69 17.79 -0.55
N ALA A 152 19.91 19.08 -0.27
CA ALA A 152 20.60 19.97 -1.19
C ALA A 152 22.04 19.54 -1.44
N GLY A 153 22.48 19.71 -2.69
CA GLY A 153 23.87 19.45 -3.09
C GLY A 153 24.19 17.96 -3.24
N MET A 154 23.16 17.12 -3.24
CA MET A 154 23.28 15.67 -3.39
C MET A 154 22.92 15.23 -4.79
N GLY A 155 23.12 13.94 -5.04
CA GLY A 155 22.74 13.24 -6.25
C GLY A 155 21.25 13.35 -6.50
N ARG A 156 20.85 13.03 -7.73
CA ARG A 156 19.45 13.13 -8.13
C ARG A 156 18.72 11.83 -7.80
N MET A 157 17.53 11.95 -7.22
CA MET A 157 16.58 10.85 -7.17
C MET A 157 15.74 10.89 -8.43
N GLY A 158 15.63 9.78 -9.13
CA GLY A 158 14.75 9.64 -10.27
C GLY A 158 13.48 8.90 -9.91
N VAL A 159 12.37 9.32 -10.49
CA VAL A 159 11.07 8.65 -10.42
C VAL A 159 10.65 8.26 -11.83
N ILE A 160 10.19 7.02 -12.00
CA ILE A 160 9.58 6.56 -13.25
C ILE A 160 8.13 7.04 -13.31
N ILE A 161 7.73 7.67 -14.41
CA ILE A 161 6.41 8.29 -14.62
C ILE A 161 5.75 7.80 -15.92
N GLY A 162 5.52 6.48 -16.01
CA GLY A 162 4.87 5.86 -17.16
C GLY A 162 5.71 5.85 -18.44
N TYR A 163 5.07 5.89 -19.62
CA TYR A 163 5.72 5.75 -20.93
C TYR A 163 6.29 7.06 -21.50
N GLY A 164 7.37 6.90 -22.29
CA GLY A 164 8.21 7.93 -22.90
C GLY A 164 7.51 8.86 -23.89
N VAL A 165 8.19 9.96 -24.19
CA VAL A 165 7.74 11.04 -25.09
C VAL A 165 7.87 10.58 -26.55
N GLY A 166 6.77 10.53 -27.31
CA GLY A 166 6.79 10.21 -28.75
C GLY A 166 5.72 9.22 -29.20
N THR A 167 5.22 8.38 -28.29
CA THR A 167 3.92 7.72 -28.46
C THR A 167 2.82 8.70 -28.08
N PRO A 168 1.71 8.82 -28.83
CA PRO A 168 0.58 9.64 -28.40
C PRO A 168 0.22 9.24 -26.97
N PRO A 169 -0.19 10.19 -26.11
CA PRO A 169 -0.67 9.87 -24.78
C PRO A 169 -1.96 9.09 -24.95
N ASN A 170 -1.86 7.79 -25.24
CA ASN A 170 -2.84 6.87 -24.74
C ASN A 170 -2.79 7.12 -23.24
N PRO A 171 -3.88 7.57 -22.60
CA PRO A 171 -3.94 7.54 -21.14
C PRO A 171 -3.40 6.18 -20.75
N PRO A 172 -2.47 6.08 -19.78
CA PRO A 172 -1.99 4.78 -19.33
C PRO A 172 -3.23 3.93 -19.21
N THR A 173 -3.30 2.87 -20.03
CA THR A 173 -4.46 1.99 -20.00
C THR A 173 -4.31 1.34 -18.64
N ILE A 174 -5.00 1.92 -17.66
CA ILE A 174 -5.02 1.48 -16.29
C ILE A 174 -5.70 0.12 -16.35
N PHE A 175 -4.90 -0.93 -16.44
CA PHE A 175 -5.38 -2.30 -16.47
C PHE A 175 -5.54 -2.73 -15.02
N GLY A 176 -6.69 -2.39 -14.44
CA GLY A 176 -7.07 -2.79 -13.09
C GLY A 176 -8.31 -2.02 -12.62
N THR A 177 -9.33 -2.72 -12.16
CA THR A 177 -10.59 -2.14 -11.69
C THR A 177 -10.48 -1.33 -10.38
N ASN A 178 -9.28 -1.25 -9.79
CA ASN A 178 -9.10 -0.78 -8.41
C ASN A 178 -8.28 0.52 -8.29
N TYR A 179 -7.76 1.08 -9.39
CA TYR A 179 -7.08 2.38 -9.33
C TYR A 179 -8.09 3.53 -9.34
N ALA A 180 -8.30 4.16 -8.19
CA ALA A 180 -9.25 5.27 -8.02
C ALA A 180 -8.69 6.66 -8.41
N GLY A 181 -7.57 6.69 -9.14
CA GLY A 181 -6.94 7.92 -9.62
C GLY A 181 -5.93 8.54 -8.65
N GLY A 182 -5.27 9.59 -9.12
CA GLY A 182 -4.14 10.24 -8.47
C GLY A 182 -3.43 11.20 -9.41
N GLY A 183 -2.26 11.66 -9.01
CA GLY A 183 -1.41 12.47 -9.84
C GLY A 183 -0.02 12.65 -9.25
N PHE A 184 0.95 12.68 -10.14
CA PHE A 184 2.34 13.00 -9.91
C PHE A 184 2.61 14.41 -10.42
N GLN A 185 3.15 15.24 -9.55
CA GLN A 185 3.65 16.55 -9.91
C GLN A 185 5.07 16.74 -9.41
N GLN A 186 5.91 17.28 -10.30
CA GLN A 186 7.17 17.86 -9.88
C GLN A 186 6.91 19.30 -9.45
N LEU A 187 7.19 19.61 -8.18
CA LEU A 187 7.22 20.98 -7.69
C LEU A 187 8.61 21.56 -7.89
N SER A 188 8.67 22.84 -8.24
CA SER A 188 9.89 23.64 -8.23
C SER A 188 9.64 24.83 -7.34
N ASN A 189 10.33 24.94 -6.21
CA ASN A 189 10.14 26.10 -5.34
C ASN A 189 10.77 27.34 -5.99
N GLY A 190 9.99 28.40 -6.26
CA GLY A 190 10.49 29.70 -6.74
C GLY A 190 10.04 30.15 -8.15
N VAL A 191 9.42 29.30 -8.96
CA VAL A 191 8.83 29.72 -10.26
C VAL A 191 7.50 28.99 -10.42
N GLY A 192 6.42 29.75 -10.52
CA GLY A 192 5.04 29.29 -10.37
C GLY A 192 4.65 28.08 -11.23
N GLY A 193 3.92 27.16 -10.59
CA GLY A 193 3.11 26.12 -11.22
C GLY A 193 3.80 24.76 -11.35
N PRO A 194 3.01 23.68 -11.47
CA PRO A 194 3.52 22.35 -11.74
C PRO A 194 4.29 22.34 -13.05
N VAL A 195 5.51 21.78 -13.03
CA VAL A 195 6.41 21.77 -14.20
C VAL A 195 5.95 20.74 -15.25
N THR A 196 5.09 19.80 -14.87
CA THR A 196 4.66 18.68 -15.71
C THR A 196 3.14 18.49 -15.65
N PRO A 197 2.48 18.10 -16.76
CA PRO A 197 1.11 17.59 -16.72
C PRO A 197 1.02 16.43 -15.72
N SER A 198 -0.12 16.29 -15.03
CA SER A 198 -0.34 15.19 -14.09
C SER A 198 -0.11 13.85 -14.79
N ARG A 199 0.90 13.12 -14.33
CA ARG A 199 1.18 11.72 -14.71
C ARG A 199 1.05 10.86 -13.46
N ASP A 200 1.22 9.56 -13.52
CA ASP A 200 1.36 8.75 -12.30
C ASP A 200 2.80 8.26 -12.20
N ALA A 201 3.37 8.30 -11.00
CA ALA A 201 4.60 7.58 -10.70
C ALA A 201 4.35 6.08 -10.81
N GLY A 202 5.40 5.30 -11.11
CA GLY A 202 5.37 3.85 -10.95
C GLY A 202 5.30 3.51 -9.47
N PHE A 203 4.10 3.26 -8.94
CA PHE A 203 3.91 2.96 -7.52
C PHE A 203 2.80 1.94 -7.25
N VAL A 204 2.90 1.30 -6.09
CA VAL A 204 1.90 0.37 -5.55
C VAL A 204 1.73 0.65 -4.06
N SER A 205 0.50 0.56 -3.55
CA SER A 205 0.23 0.70 -2.11
C SER A 205 -0.52 -0.50 -1.53
N TYR A 206 -0.11 -0.88 -0.32
CA TYR A 206 -0.58 -2.06 0.37
C TYR A 206 -1.25 -1.67 1.67
N VAL A 207 -2.47 -2.14 1.88
CA VAL A 207 -3.21 -1.90 3.11
C VAL A 207 -3.43 -3.23 3.81
N SER A 208 -2.91 -3.33 5.03
CA SER A 208 -3.26 -4.41 5.93
C SER A 208 -4.68 -4.19 6.40
N LEU A 209 -5.57 -5.10 6.02
CA LEU A 209 -6.88 -5.20 6.63
C LEU A 209 -6.68 -5.75 8.05
N ASN A 210 -7.30 -5.12 9.04
CA ASN A 210 -7.47 -5.73 10.36
C ASN A 210 -8.49 -6.88 10.24
N VAL A 211 -8.13 -7.92 9.49
CA VAL A 211 -8.87 -9.18 9.52
C VAL A 211 -8.62 -9.75 10.92
N PRO A 212 -9.66 -10.13 11.67
CA PRO A 212 -9.47 -10.84 12.92
C PRO A 212 -8.50 -11.98 12.68
N GLU A 213 -7.52 -12.14 13.57
CA GLU A 213 -6.53 -13.21 13.41
C GLU A 213 -7.26 -14.55 13.22
N PRO A 214 -6.70 -15.52 12.48
CA PRO A 214 -7.33 -16.83 12.29
C PRO A 214 -7.75 -17.49 13.62
N GLY A 215 -7.03 -17.20 14.71
CA GLY A 215 -7.41 -17.60 16.07
C GLY A 215 -8.73 -16.98 16.54
N THR A 216 -8.99 -15.71 16.24
CA THR A 216 -10.26 -15.04 16.56
C THR A 216 -11.42 -15.68 15.82
N TRP A 217 -11.27 -15.99 14.52
CA TRP A 217 -12.30 -16.74 13.78
C TRP A 217 -12.51 -18.14 14.34
N GLY A 218 -11.41 -18.83 14.67
CA GLY A 218 -11.45 -20.13 15.33
C GLY A 218 -12.25 -20.08 16.64
N MET A 219 -12.00 -19.08 17.47
CA MET A 219 -12.73 -18.88 18.74
C MET A 219 -14.20 -18.53 18.50
N MET A 220 -14.53 -17.73 17.48
CA MET A 220 -15.92 -17.45 17.11
C MET A 220 -16.65 -18.71 16.64
N ILE A 221 -16.04 -19.50 15.76
CA ILE A 221 -16.61 -20.76 15.26
C ILE A 221 -16.78 -21.77 16.39
N LEU A 222 -15.77 -21.90 17.27
CA LEU A 222 -15.80 -22.82 18.39
C LEU A 222 -16.86 -22.39 19.42
N GLY A 223 -16.97 -21.08 19.70
CA GLY A 223 -18.02 -20.52 20.55
C GLY A 223 -19.42 -20.80 20.00
N LEU A 224 -19.65 -20.53 18.71
CA LEU A 224 -20.93 -20.82 18.06
C LEU A 224 -21.24 -22.33 18.04
N GLY A 225 -20.23 -23.17 17.79
CA GLY A 225 -20.34 -24.62 17.83
C GLY A 225 -20.68 -25.15 19.23
N ALA A 226 -20.05 -24.62 20.27
CA ALA A 226 -20.30 -24.98 21.66
C ALA A 226 -21.73 -24.62 22.09
N VAL A 227 -22.18 -23.39 21.77
CA VAL A 227 -23.56 -22.94 22.06
C VAL A 227 -24.58 -23.79 21.30
N GLY A 228 -24.37 -24.03 19.99
CA GLY A 228 -25.23 -24.89 19.19
C GLY A 228 -25.30 -26.33 19.70
N GLY A 229 -24.17 -26.88 20.16
CA GLY A 229 -24.09 -28.21 20.78
C GLY A 229 -24.82 -28.29 22.12
N ALA A 230 -24.75 -27.24 22.94
CA ALA A 230 -25.50 -27.15 24.20
C ALA A 230 -27.01 -27.12 23.96
N MET A 231 -27.49 -26.32 22.99
CA MET A 231 -28.91 -26.24 22.64
C MET A 231 -29.47 -27.57 22.11
N ARG A 232 -28.68 -28.32 21.33
CA ARG A 232 -29.09 -29.66 20.84
C ARG A 232 -29.22 -30.67 21.98
N ARG A 233 -28.30 -30.65 22.96
CA ARG A 233 -28.38 -31.52 24.15
C ARG A 233 -29.60 -31.20 25.02
N GLY A 234 -29.92 -29.92 25.22
CA GLY A 234 -31.11 -29.52 26.00
C GLY A 234 -32.44 -30.00 25.40
N ARG A 235 -32.57 -29.98 24.06
CA ARG A 235 -33.79 -30.47 23.38
C ARG A 235 -33.97 -31.99 23.45
N ALA A 236 -32.88 -32.75 23.46
CA ALA A 236 -32.94 -34.20 23.61
C ALA A 236 -33.38 -34.62 25.02
N ALA A 237 -32.88 -33.91 26.05
CA ALA A 237 -33.27 -34.17 27.44
C ALA A 237 -34.75 -33.83 27.72
N GLY A 238 -35.28 -32.76 27.11
CA GLY A 238 -36.68 -32.34 27.32
C GLY A 238 -37.75 -33.27 26.73
N ARG A 239 -37.41 -34.10 25.72
CA ARG A 239 -38.38 -35.04 25.10
C ARG A 239 -38.59 -36.34 25.89
N GLY A 240 -37.71 -36.67 26.84
CA GLY A 240 -37.81 -37.90 27.64
C GLY A 240 -38.91 -37.87 28.71
N ASN A 241 -39.25 -36.68 29.23
CA ASN A 241 -40.15 -36.57 30.38
C ASN A 241 -41.63 -36.32 30.02
N GLY A 242 -41.95 -36.10 28.74
CA GLY A 242 -43.32 -35.81 28.30
C GLY A 242 -44.22 -37.04 28.08
N LEU A 243 -43.64 -38.24 27.96
CA LEU A 243 -44.40 -39.47 27.65
C LEU A 243 -44.89 -40.23 28.89
N ALA A 244 -44.51 -39.83 30.10
CA ALA A 244 -44.97 -40.47 31.34
C ALA A 244 -46.29 -39.89 31.90
N ALA A 245 -46.81 -38.80 31.34
CA ALA A 245 -47.95 -38.06 31.93
C ALA A 245 -49.31 -38.28 31.23
N VAL A 246 -49.43 -39.18 30.25
CA VAL A 246 -50.71 -39.47 29.54
C VAL A 246 -51.10 -40.94 29.72
N ALA A 247 -51.09 -41.42 30.97
CA ALA A 247 -51.51 -42.79 31.29
C ALA A 247 -52.31 -42.91 32.60
N ALA A 248 -52.93 -41.83 33.08
CA ALA A 248 -53.83 -41.85 34.23
C ALA A 248 -55.16 -41.21 33.89
#